data_AF-A0A661QJD1-F1
#
_entry.id   AF-A0A661QJD1-F1
#
_cell.length_a   1.000
_cell.length_b   1.000
_cell.length_c   1.000
_cell.angle_alpha   90.00
_cell.angle_beta   90.00
_cell.angle_gamma   90.00
#
_symmetry.space_group_name_H-M   'P 1'
#
loop_
_entity.id
_entity.type
_entity.pdbx_description
1 polymer ?
#
loop_
_entity_poly.entity_id
_entity_poly.type
_entity_poly.pdbx_seq_one_letter_code
_entity_poly.pdbx_strand_id
1 'polypeptide(L)'
;ERLFSHVSSKNIVWISIGAFRFMPSLKSIIQKRFPESKIIYGEFISGLDGKMRYFKPLRIELYRKMVSWIREYDPEIVIYFCMEDDEVWQKSMGFIPKDRGGLPKMLDNSAAKICELKAG
;
A
#
# COMPACT_ATOMS: atom_id res chain seq x y z
N GLU A 1 -12.73 -9.53 5.57
CA GLU A 1 -13.75 -10.60 5.35
C GLU A 1 -13.80 -11.04 3.88
N ARG A 2 -14.37 -10.21 2.99
CA ARG A 2 -14.72 -10.61 1.61
C ARG A 2 -13.55 -11.02 0.70
N LEU A 3 -12.35 -10.45 0.89
CA LEU A 3 -11.18 -10.82 0.08
C LEU A 3 -10.80 -12.29 0.37
N PHE A 4 -10.63 -12.62 1.65
CA PHE A 4 -10.17 -13.94 2.09
C PHE A 4 -11.24 -15.03 2.01
N SER A 5 -12.52 -14.67 1.85
CA SER A 5 -13.57 -15.63 1.53
C SER A 5 -13.52 -16.12 0.08
N HIS A 6 -12.86 -15.39 -0.83
CA HIS A 6 -12.76 -15.74 -2.25
C HIS A 6 -11.35 -16.13 -2.67
N VAL A 7 -10.33 -15.63 -1.96
CA VAL A 7 -8.92 -15.91 -2.23
C VAL A 7 -8.29 -16.47 -0.96
N SER A 8 -7.87 -17.73 -1.02
CA SER A 8 -7.10 -18.35 0.05
C SER A 8 -5.81 -17.57 0.30
N SER A 9 -5.53 -17.23 1.55
CA SER A 9 -4.30 -16.52 1.93
C SER A 9 -3.04 -17.29 1.53
N LYS A 10 -3.10 -18.63 1.51
CA LYS A 10 -2.02 -19.51 1.07
C LYS A 10 -1.63 -19.34 -0.40
N ASN A 11 -2.50 -18.75 -1.20
CA ASN A 11 -2.25 -18.49 -2.62
C ASN A 11 -1.81 -17.04 -2.89
N ILE A 12 -1.68 -16.22 -1.83
CA ILE A 12 -1.30 -14.82 -1.95
C ILE A 12 0.19 -14.69 -1.71
N VAL A 13 0.94 -14.38 -2.77
CA VAL A 13 2.38 -14.16 -2.66
C VAL A 13 2.70 -12.88 -1.91
N TRP A 14 1.97 -11.79 -2.16
CA TRP A 14 2.02 -10.57 -1.36
C TRP A 14 0.80 -9.69 -1.65
N ILE A 15 0.60 -8.68 -0.81
CA ILE A 15 -0.37 -7.60 -1.04
C ILE A 15 0.38 -6.27 -1.17
N SER A 16 0.18 -5.61 -2.31
CA SER A 16 0.60 -4.22 -2.53
C SER A 16 -0.48 -3.27 -2.03
N ILE A 17 -0.13 -2.33 -1.17
CA ILE A 17 -1.05 -1.30 -0.68
C ILE A 17 -0.54 0.08 -1.12
N GLY A 18 -1.44 0.93 -1.60
CA GLY A 18 -1.14 2.31 -1.90
C GLY A 18 -2.38 3.20 -1.70
N ALA A 19 -2.14 4.47 -1.44
CA ALA A 19 -3.18 5.48 -1.33
C ALA A 19 -3.34 6.27 -2.63
N PHE A 20 -4.51 6.88 -2.82
CA PHE A 20 -4.82 7.66 -4.02
C PHE A 20 -3.79 8.79 -4.23
N ARG A 21 -3.15 8.78 -5.41
CA ARG A 21 -2.12 9.72 -5.84
C ARG A 21 -2.40 10.12 -7.28
N PHE A 22 -2.44 11.42 -7.56
CA PHE A 22 -2.83 11.91 -8.89
C PHE A 22 -2.12 13.20 -9.28
N MET A 23 -2.10 13.51 -10.58
CA MET A 23 -1.54 14.75 -11.11
C MET A 23 -2.44 15.94 -10.72
N PRO A 24 -1.92 17.10 -10.29
CA PRO A 24 -2.74 18.24 -9.89
C PRO A 24 -3.78 18.68 -10.94
N SER A 25 -3.40 18.62 -12.24
CA SER A 25 -4.30 18.93 -13.36
C SER A 25 -5.52 18.01 -13.46
N LEU A 26 -5.45 16.79 -12.91
CA LEU A 26 -6.58 15.85 -12.92
C LEU A 26 -7.72 16.33 -12.00
N LYS A 27 -7.45 17.22 -11.03
CA LYS A 27 -8.48 17.76 -10.14
C LYS A 27 -9.61 18.41 -10.93
N SER A 28 -9.29 19.36 -11.81
CA SER A 28 -10.30 20.07 -12.62
C SER A 28 -11.02 19.16 -13.61
N ILE A 29 -10.32 18.17 -14.15
CA ILE A 29 -10.91 17.17 -15.04
C ILE A 29 -11.94 16.33 -14.29
N ILE A 30 -11.62 15.87 -13.08
CA ILE A 30 -12.55 15.11 -12.23
C ILE A 30 -13.76 15.97 -11.85
N GLN A 31 -13.55 17.24 -11.46
CA GLN A 31 -14.66 18.17 -11.15
C GLN A 31 -15.65 18.29 -12.30
N LYS A 32 -15.14 18.46 -13.53
CA LYS A 32 -15.98 18.63 -14.71
C LYS A 32 -16.71 17.35 -15.11
N ARG A 33 -16.03 16.20 -15.04
CA ARG A 33 -16.58 14.91 -15.51
C ARG A 33 -17.48 14.24 -14.48
N PHE A 34 -17.22 14.47 -13.20
CA PHE A 34 -17.89 13.80 -12.08
C PHE A 34 -18.24 14.82 -10.99
N PRO A 35 -19.19 15.74 -11.25
CA PRO A 35 -19.49 16.86 -10.35
C PRO A 35 -19.90 16.43 -8.93
N GLU A 36 -20.57 15.28 -8.79
CA GLU A 36 -20.97 14.72 -7.50
C GLU A 36 -19.83 14.03 -6.72
N SER A 37 -18.69 13.80 -7.37
CA SER A 37 -17.57 13.09 -6.75
C SER A 37 -16.87 13.96 -5.72
N LYS A 38 -16.76 13.46 -4.48
CA LYS A 38 -16.05 14.14 -3.40
C LYS A 38 -14.57 13.77 -3.29
N ILE A 39 -14.10 12.83 -4.11
CA ILE A 39 -12.80 12.15 -3.95
C ILE A 39 -11.59 13.10 -3.98
N ILE A 40 -11.69 14.22 -4.68
CA ILE A 40 -10.61 15.20 -4.88
C ILE A 40 -10.60 16.34 -3.84
N TYR A 41 -11.58 16.37 -2.94
CA TYR A 41 -11.72 17.39 -1.91
C TYR A 41 -11.25 16.91 -0.53
N GLY A 42 -10.68 15.70 -0.45
CA GLY A 42 -9.97 15.26 0.75
C GLY A 42 -8.72 16.09 1.03
N GLU A 43 -8.04 15.78 2.14
CA GLU A 43 -6.85 16.48 2.64
C GLU A 43 -5.59 16.13 1.81
N PHE A 44 -5.61 16.48 0.53
CA PHE A 44 -4.48 16.30 -0.38
C PHE A 44 -3.49 17.44 -0.30
N ILE A 45 -2.21 17.08 -0.26
CA ILE A 45 -1.06 17.98 -0.38
C ILE A 45 -0.25 17.63 -1.63
N SER A 46 0.50 18.60 -2.15
CA SER A 46 1.47 18.32 -3.21
C SER A 46 2.72 17.66 -2.61
N GLY A 47 3.09 16.50 -3.11
CA GLY A 47 4.31 15.80 -2.72
C GLY A 47 5.55 16.38 -3.40
N LEU A 48 6.74 15.91 -2.97
CA LEU A 48 8.04 16.27 -3.58
C LEU A 48 8.16 15.90 -5.07
N ASP A 49 7.32 14.97 -5.52
CA ASP A 49 7.17 14.53 -6.89
C ASP A 49 6.18 15.38 -7.72
N GLY A 50 5.66 16.45 -7.14
CA GLY A 50 4.65 17.33 -7.75
C GLY A 50 3.26 16.71 -7.88
N LYS A 51 3.00 15.53 -7.27
CA LYS A 51 1.71 14.85 -7.35
C LYS A 51 0.91 15.05 -6.06
N MET A 52 -0.41 15.08 -6.19
CA MET A 52 -1.34 15.15 -5.07
C MET A 52 -1.36 13.82 -4.33
N ARG A 53 -1.24 13.87 -3.00
CA ARG A 53 -1.30 12.72 -2.07
C ARG A 53 -2.01 13.13 -0.79
N TYR A 54 -2.65 12.19 -0.10
CA TYR A 54 -3.17 12.46 1.24
C TYR A 54 -2.07 12.94 2.19
N PHE A 55 -2.45 13.79 3.14
CA PHE A 55 -1.58 14.23 4.21
C PHE A 55 -0.92 13.03 4.91
N LYS A 56 0.39 13.11 5.17
CA LYS A 56 1.21 11.95 5.59
C LYS A 56 0.68 11.25 6.85
N PRO A 57 0.30 11.95 7.94
CA PRO A 57 -0.30 11.31 9.11
C PRO A 57 -1.53 10.47 8.79
N LEU A 58 -2.42 10.95 7.92
CA LEU A 58 -3.62 10.21 7.50
C LEU A 58 -3.27 8.94 6.72
N ARG A 59 -2.25 9.01 5.85
CA ARG A 59 -1.78 7.81 5.12
C ARG A 59 -1.23 6.76 6.08
N ILE A 60 -0.45 7.16 7.08
CA ILE A 60 0.07 6.25 8.09
C ILE A 60 -1.06 5.58 8.86
N GLU A 61 -2.07 6.35 9.30
CA GLU A 61 -3.23 5.80 9.99
C GLU A 61 -4.00 4.80 9.11
N LEU A 62 -4.26 5.17 7.86
CA LEU A 62 -4.90 4.30 6.87
C LEU A 62 -4.11 3.01 6.67
N TYR A 63 -2.80 3.09 6.48
CA TYR A 63 -1.97 1.90 6.28
C TYR A 63 -1.94 1.01 7.53
N ARG A 64 -1.82 1.58 8.73
CA ARG A 64 -1.87 0.80 9.98
C ARG A 64 -3.18 0.03 10.11
N LYS A 65 -4.31 0.67 9.77
CA LYS A 65 -5.63 0.04 9.84
C LYS A 65 -5.80 -1.06 8.79
N MET A 66 -5.35 -0.81 7.56
CA MET A 66 -5.38 -1.83 6.49
C MET A 66 -4.51 -3.04 6.83
N VAL A 67 -3.30 -2.79 7.35
CA VAL A 67 -2.39 -3.85 7.79
C VAL A 67 -2.98 -4.64 8.95
N SER A 68 -3.60 -3.98 9.94
CA SER A 68 -4.20 -4.69 11.08
C SER A 68 -5.28 -5.65 10.60
N TRP A 69 -6.19 -5.19 9.73
CA TRP A 69 -7.24 -6.04 9.19
C TRP A 69 -6.71 -7.21 8.37
N ILE A 70 -5.65 -7.02 7.57
CA ILE A 70 -5.05 -8.13 6.80
C ILE A 70 -4.44 -9.15 7.76
N ARG A 71 -3.68 -8.69 8.76
CA ARG A 71 -3.00 -9.55 9.73
C ARG A 71 -3.95 -10.28 10.69
N GLU A 72 -5.13 -9.73 10.95
CA GLU A 72 -6.20 -10.42 11.67
C GLU A 72 -6.66 -11.70 10.92
N TYR A 73 -6.58 -11.73 9.58
CA TYR A 73 -6.88 -12.93 8.80
C TYR A 73 -5.68 -13.85 8.65
N ASP A 74 -4.53 -13.30 8.26
CA ASP A 74 -3.31 -14.08 8.11
C ASP A 74 -2.09 -13.20 8.45
N PRO A 75 -1.42 -13.46 9.58
CA PRO A 75 -0.28 -12.67 10.02
C PRO A 75 0.97 -12.87 9.14
N GLU A 76 1.03 -13.93 8.33
CA GLU A 76 2.18 -14.32 7.52
C GLU A 76 2.17 -13.71 6.11
N ILE A 77 1.06 -13.09 5.69
CA ILE A 77 0.98 -12.43 4.37
C ILE A 77 2.01 -11.31 4.31
N VAL A 78 2.86 -11.37 3.28
CA VAL A 78 3.79 -10.29 2.97
C VAL A 78 3.02 -9.10 2.42
N ILE A 79 3.14 -7.95 3.09
CA ILE A 79 2.54 -6.69 2.70
C ILE A 79 3.65 -5.70 2.36
N TYR A 80 3.47 -4.93 1.28
CA TYR A 80 4.33 -3.80 0.99
C TYR A 80 3.55 -2.54 0.62
N PHE A 81 4.16 -1.38 0.87
CA PHE A 81 3.60 -0.08 0.47
C PHE A 81 4.20 0.41 -0.84
N CYS A 82 3.35 0.69 -1.82
CA CYS A 82 3.76 1.14 -3.14
C CYS A 82 4.03 2.65 -3.13
N MET A 83 5.24 3.05 -3.54
CA MET A 83 5.66 4.45 -3.68
C MET A 83 5.67 5.26 -2.37
N GLU A 84 5.83 4.57 -1.24
CA GLU A 84 5.94 5.16 0.10
C GLU A 84 7.39 5.22 0.58
N ASP A 85 7.66 6.19 1.45
CA ASP A 85 8.99 6.43 2.04
C ASP A 85 9.23 5.63 3.32
N ASP A 86 10.50 5.57 3.74
CA ASP A 86 10.95 4.85 4.93
C ASP A 86 10.24 5.30 6.21
N GLU A 87 9.85 6.57 6.33
CA GLU A 87 9.13 7.07 7.49
C GLU A 87 7.73 6.46 7.59
N VAL A 88 7.01 6.41 6.47
CA VAL A 88 5.69 5.78 6.39
C VAL A 88 5.78 4.28 6.68
N TRP A 89 6.80 3.61 6.13
CA TRP A 89 7.10 2.20 6.43
C TRP A 89 7.33 1.97 7.92
N GLN A 90 8.27 2.70 8.53
CA GLN A 90 8.62 2.54 9.94
C GLN A 90 7.42 2.79 10.85
N LYS A 91 6.66 3.86 10.60
CA LYS A 91 5.49 4.23 11.44
C LYS A 91 4.28 3.33 11.26
N SER A 92 4.18 2.61 10.14
CA SER A 92 3.04 1.74 9.84
C SER A 92 3.31 0.27 10.10
N MET A 93 4.55 -0.20 9.89
CA MET A 93 4.94 -1.61 9.98
C MET A 93 6.00 -1.91 11.05
N GLY A 94 6.68 -0.89 11.58
CA GLY A 94 7.75 -1.03 12.56
C GLY A 94 9.13 -1.39 11.97
N PHE A 95 9.25 -1.41 10.65
CA PHE A 95 10.50 -1.65 9.93
C PHE A 95 10.49 -0.93 8.58
N ILE A 96 11.66 -0.79 7.96
CA ILE A 96 11.81 -0.36 6.56
C ILE A 96 12.29 -1.52 5.69
N PRO A 97 12.01 -1.54 4.37
CA PRO A 97 12.40 -2.66 3.52
C PRO A 97 13.89 -2.99 3.59
N LYS A 98 14.74 -1.96 3.78
CA LYS A 98 16.20 -2.12 3.90
C LYS A 98 16.61 -3.03 5.07
N ASP A 99 15.87 -3.03 6.18
CA ASP A 99 16.13 -3.89 7.34
C ASP A 99 15.95 -5.39 7.01
N ARG A 100 15.25 -5.69 5.90
CA ARG A 100 14.95 -7.03 5.42
C ARG A 100 15.65 -7.38 4.10
N GLY A 101 16.73 -6.68 3.77
CA GLY A 101 17.49 -6.89 2.52
C GLY A 101 16.91 -6.15 1.30
N GLY A 102 15.99 -5.21 1.52
CA GLY A 102 15.32 -4.44 0.48
C GLY A 102 14.00 -5.07 0.02
N LEU A 103 13.16 -4.24 -0.61
CA LEU A 103 11.87 -4.70 -1.12
C LEU A 103 12.00 -5.89 -2.10
N PRO A 104 12.93 -5.91 -3.07
CA PRO A 104 13.09 -7.07 -3.96
C PRO A 104 13.30 -8.38 -3.18
N LYS A 105 14.22 -8.39 -2.22
CA LYS A 105 14.50 -9.59 -1.42
C LYS A 105 13.28 -10.05 -0.62
N MET A 106 12.50 -9.12 -0.07
CA MET A 106 11.26 -9.44 0.63
C MET A 106 10.25 -10.15 -0.29
N LEU A 107 10.07 -9.64 -1.51
CA LEU A 107 9.12 -10.19 -2.48
C LEU A 107 9.61 -11.52 -3.05
N ASP A 108 10.89 -11.65 -3.35
CA ASP A 108 11.52 -12.89 -3.81
C ASP A 108 11.38 -14.01 -2.78
N ASN A 109 11.65 -13.71 -1.50
CA ASN A 109 11.48 -14.68 -0.42
C ASN A 109 10.02 -15.16 -0.30
N SER A 110 9.06 -14.24 -0.50
CA SER A 110 7.65 -14.60 -0.47
C SER A 110 7.25 -15.47 -1.66
N ALA A 111 7.74 -15.13 -2.86
CA ALA A 111 7.56 -15.95 -4.06
C ALA A 111 8.15 -17.34 -3.90
N ALA A 112 9.37 -17.45 -3.39
CA ALA A 112 9.99 -18.75 -3.13
C ALA A 112 9.19 -19.59 -2.13
N LYS A 113 8.69 -18.97 -1.04
CA LYS A 113 7.88 -19.64 0.00
C LYS A 113 6.55 -20.17 -0.55
N ILE A 114 5.84 -19.36 -1.33
CA ILE A 114 4.45 -19.68 -1.76
C ILE A 114 4.42 -20.47 -3.07
N CYS A 115 5.33 -20.19 -4.00
CA CYS A 115 5.36 -20.82 -5.32
C CYS A 115 6.33 -22.00 -5.41
N GLU A 116 6.92 -22.42 -4.28
CA GLU A 116 7.89 -23.54 -4.20
C GLU A 116 9.07 -23.42 -5.18
N LEU A 117 9.53 -22.18 -5.41
CA LEU A 117 10.64 -21.92 -6.32
C LEU A 117 11.97 -22.27 -5.63
N LYS A 118 12.89 -22.87 -6.37
CA LYS A 118 14.28 -23.03 -5.91
C LYS A 118 14.91 -21.64 -5.81
N ALA A 119 15.42 -21.28 -4.64
CA ALA A 119 16.18 -20.04 -4.47
C ALA A 119 17.41 -20.09 -5.39
N GLY A 120 17.48 -19.14 -6.32
CA GLY A 120 18.65 -18.88 -7.16
C GLY A 120 19.68 -18.02 -6.45
#